data_AF-A0A833WK31-F1
#
_entry.id   AF-A0A833WK31-F1
#
_cell.length_a   1.000
_cell.length_b   1.000
_cell.length_c   1.000
_cell.angle_alpha   90.00
_cell.angle_beta   90.00
_cell.angle_gamma   90.00
#
_symmetry.space_group_name_H-M   'P 1'
#
loop_
_entity.id
_entity.type
_entity.pdbx_description
1 polymer ?
#
loop_
_entity_poly.entity_id
_entity_poly.type
_entity_poly.pdbx_seq_one_letter_code
_entity_poly.pdbx_strand_id
1 'polypeptide(L)'
;MFHGKVEIGLKLIVEQMSVSGKDDEIFAFIDVEKNGTITFKQFLFGSAHVMKQPLFRQACELSFTECTAGGNDYILEHELGDFLGRGIPDLNADEVHGLFNLFDSDNDGKISKDDFDCCLRKNPLLIALFLPCLLHKGFSSQKLVLERWRA
;
A
#
# COMPACT_ATOMS: atom_id res chain seq x y z
N MET A 1 -17.98 -9.90 0.26
CA MET A 1 -18.07 -8.93 1.36
C MET A 1 -16.64 -8.66 1.78
N PHE A 2 -16.14 -7.43 1.61
CA PHE A 2 -14.78 -7.10 2.02
C PHE A 2 -14.69 -7.23 3.54
N HIS A 3 -13.74 -8.02 4.04
CA HIS A 3 -13.48 -8.08 5.48
C HIS A 3 -12.88 -6.74 5.91
N GLY A 4 -13.39 -6.16 7.01
CA GLY A 4 -13.07 -4.80 7.47
C GLY A 4 -11.58 -4.46 7.62
N LYS A 5 -10.68 -5.45 7.66
CA LYS A 5 -9.22 -5.23 7.65
C LYS A 5 -8.71 -4.59 6.35
N VAL A 6 -9.24 -5.01 5.18
CA VAL A 6 -8.87 -4.41 3.88
C VAL A 6 -9.40 -2.98 3.78
N GLU A 7 -10.55 -2.72 4.38
CA GLU A 7 -11.17 -1.39 4.43
C GLU A 7 -10.30 -0.40 5.21
N ILE A 8 -9.70 -0.82 6.33
CA ILE A 8 -8.71 -0.01 7.06
C ILE A 8 -7.54 0.38 6.15
N GLY A 9 -6.98 -0.56 5.39
CA GLY A 9 -5.87 -0.26 4.48
C GLY A 9 -6.26 0.72 3.37
N LEU A 10 -7.46 0.59 2.80
CA LEU A 10 -7.95 1.53 1.79
C LEU A 10 -8.23 2.92 2.38
N LYS A 11 -8.82 3.00 3.58
CA LYS A 11 -9.04 4.25 4.32
C LYS A 11 -7.72 4.97 4.56
N LEU A 12 -6.72 4.26 5.05
CA LEU A 12 -5.40 4.81 5.35
C LEU A 12 -4.70 5.33 4.09
N ILE A 13 -4.85 4.65 2.95
CA ILE A 13 -4.35 5.17 1.66
C ILE A 13 -5.00 6.53 1.35
N VAL A 14 -6.32 6.66 1.54
CA VAL A 14 -7.03 7.93 1.30
C VAL A 14 -6.55 9.03 2.25
N GLU A 15 -6.36 8.72 3.53
CA GLU A 15 -5.88 9.68 4.53
C GLU A 15 -4.44 10.12 4.25
N GLN A 16 -3.55 9.18 3.95
CA GLN A 16 -2.17 9.45 3.52
C GLN A 16 -2.12 10.38 2.31
N MET A 17 -2.98 10.14 1.33
CA MET A 17 -3.05 10.90 0.08
C MET A 17 -3.68 12.28 0.28
N SER A 18 -4.64 12.43 1.18
CA SER A 18 -5.31 13.71 1.46
C SER A 18 -4.38 14.75 2.12
N VAL A 19 -3.39 14.29 2.89
CA VAL A 19 -2.41 15.16 3.58
C VAL A 19 -1.40 15.77 2.60
N SER A 20 -1.14 15.11 1.46
CA SER A 20 -0.10 15.52 0.51
C SER A 20 -0.45 16.78 -0.29
N GLY A 21 -1.72 17.23 -0.23
CA GLY A 21 -2.25 18.41 -0.93
C GLY A 21 -2.26 18.25 -2.47
N LYS A 22 -1.91 17.08 -2.97
CA LYS A 22 -2.13 16.68 -4.36
C LYS A 22 -3.36 15.80 -4.33
N ASP A 23 -4.42 16.21 -5.02
CA ASP A 23 -5.56 15.33 -5.32
C ASP A 23 -5.02 14.17 -6.17
N ASP A 24 -4.55 13.13 -5.47
CA ASP A 24 -3.50 12.26 -5.94
C ASP A 24 -4.02 11.25 -6.97
N GLU A 25 -3.24 11.12 -8.06
CA GLU A 25 -3.62 10.51 -9.33
C GLU A 25 -4.15 9.08 -9.19
N ILE A 26 -3.79 8.32 -8.14
CA ILE A 26 -4.21 6.91 -7.95
C ILE A 26 -5.64 6.83 -7.46
N PHE A 27 -5.99 7.58 -6.41
CA PHE A 27 -7.37 7.62 -5.94
C PHE A 27 -8.26 8.23 -7.01
N ALA A 28 -7.82 9.32 -7.66
CA ALA A 28 -8.54 9.93 -8.78
C ALA A 28 -8.65 9.01 -10.01
N PHE A 29 -7.68 8.12 -10.24
CA PHE A 29 -7.73 7.11 -11.30
C PHE A 29 -8.74 6.01 -11.00
N ILE A 30 -8.86 5.59 -9.74
CA ILE A 30 -9.75 4.51 -9.33
C ILE A 30 -11.18 5.02 -9.12
N ASP A 31 -11.35 6.20 -8.51
CA ASP A 31 -12.62 6.89 -8.37
C ASP A 31 -13.01 7.59 -9.69
N VAL A 32 -13.30 6.77 -10.70
CA VAL A 32 -13.76 7.21 -12.03
C VAL A 32 -15.00 8.12 -11.94
N GLU A 33 -15.86 7.91 -10.93
CA GLU A 33 -17.10 8.66 -10.73
C GLU A 33 -16.87 9.99 -10.01
N LYS A 34 -15.68 10.20 -9.43
CA LYS A 34 -15.26 11.41 -8.72
C LYS A 34 -16.21 11.81 -7.61
N ASN A 35 -16.78 10.82 -6.93
CA ASN A 35 -17.74 11.03 -5.85
C ASN A 35 -17.13 10.85 -4.46
N GLY A 36 -15.81 10.63 -4.39
CA GLY A 36 -15.07 10.43 -3.14
C GLY A 36 -15.19 9.01 -2.59
N THR A 37 -15.73 8.05 -3.35
CA THR A 37 -15.89 6.66 -2.93
C THR A 37 -15.38 5.69 -3.97
N ILE A 38 -14.87 4.54 -3.54
CA ILE A 38 -14.45 3.45 -4.43
C ILE A 38 -15.46 2.31 -4.34
N THR A 39 -16.23 2.12 -5.40
CA THR A 39 -17.11 0.96 -5.55
C THR A 39 -16.31 -0.33 -5.71
N PHE A 40 -16.96 -1.49 -5.48
CA PHE A 40 -16.30 -2.78 -5.70
C PHE A 40 -15.76 -2.96 -7.12
N LYS A 41 -16.49 -2.46 -8.13
CA LYS A 41 -16.05 -2.54 -9.52
C LYS A 41 -14.79 -1.72 -9.75
N GLN A 42 -14.77 -0.47 -9.27
CA GLN A 42 -13.60 0.40 -9.34
C GLN A 42 -12.39 -0.22 -8.62
N PHE A 43 -12.59 -0.78 -7.43
CA PHE A 43 -11.55 -1.52 -6.70
C PHE A 43 -10.97 -2.67 -7.54
N LEU A 44 -11.84 -3.48 -8.17
CA LEU A 44 -11.40 -4.64 -8.96
C LEU A 44 -10.64 -4.21 -10.21
N PHE A 45 -11.12 -3.18 -10.92
CA PHE A 45 -10.44 -2.62 -12.09
C PHE A 45 -9.09 -2.02 -11.71
N GLY A 46 -9.04 -1.20 -10.66
CA GLY A 46 -7.80 -0.60 -10.15
C GLY A 46 -6.79 -1.67 -9.74
N SER A 47 -7.23 -2.70 -9.00
CA SER A 47 -6.40 -3.83 -8.60
C SER A 47 -5.82 -4.57 -9.81
N ALA A 48 -6.65 -4.91 -10.79
CA ALA A 48 -6.22 -5.61 -12.00
C ALA A 48 -5.25 -4.77 -12.83
N HIS A 49 -5.44 -3.44 -12.87
CA HIS A 49 -4.54 -2.51 -13.55
C HIS A 49 -3.18 -2.46 -12.86
N VAL A 50 -3.16 -2.21 -11.56
CA VAL A 50 -1.93 -2.12 -10.75
C VAL A 50 -1.11 -3.41 -10.84
N MET A 51 -1.75 -4.58 -10.77
CA MET A 51 -1.03 -5.87 -10.91
C MET A 51 -0.36 -6.07 -12.27
N LYS A 52 -0.93 -5.50 -13.35
CA LYS A 52 -0.37 -5.61 -14.70
C LYS A 52 0.79 -4.66 -14.95
N GLN A 53 1.00 -3.68 -14.06
CA GLN A 53 2.09 -2.74 -14.20
C GLN A 53 3.43 -3.48 -14.04
N PRO A 54 4.36 -3.37 -15.01
CA PRO A 54 5.63 -4.09 -14.97
C PRO A 54 6.48 -3.83 -13.71
N LEU A 55 6.24 -2.69 -13.07
CA LEU A 55 6.94 -2.26 -11.87
C LEU A 55 6.29 -2.73 -10.56
N PHE A 56 5.12 -3.39 -10.62
CA PHE A 56 4.40 -3.83 -9.41
C PHE A 56 5.24 -4.78 -8.56
N ARG A 57 5.85 -5.78 -9.18
CA ARG A 57 6.74 -6.73 -8.48
C ARG A 57 7.94 -6.02 -7.86
N GLN A 58 8.58 -5.12 -8.61
CA GLN A 58 9.70 -4.34 -8.13
C GLN A 58 9.30 -3.47 -6.93
N ALA A 59 8.13 -2.84 -6.99
CA ALA A 59 7.58 -2.05 -5.88
C ALA A 59 7.39 -2.93 -4.64
N CYS A 60 6.83 -4.14 -4.77
CA CYS A 60 6.66 -5.06 -3.64
C CYS A 60 8.00 -5.48 -3.02
N GLU A 61 9.02 -5.78 -3.85
CA GLU A 61 10.37 -6.15 -3.40
C GLU A 61 11.06 -5.00 -2.64
N LEU A 62 10.97 -3.79 -3.17
CA LEU A 62 11.56 -2.60 -2.54
C LEU A 62 10.84 -2.24 -1.23
N SER A 63 9.51 -2.20 -1.25
CA SER A 63 8.72 -1.87 -0.06
C SER A 63 9.05 -2.81 1.10
N PHE A 64 9.14 -4.12 0.83
CA PHE A 64 9.54 -5.09 1.84
C PHE A 64 10.95 -4.82 2.39
N THR A 65 11.93 -4.62 1.49
CA THR A 65 13.33 -4.37 1.86
C THR A 65 13.48 -3.12 2.74
N GLU A 66 12.69 -2.08 2.47
CA GLU A 66 12.72 -0.85 3.26
C GLU A 66 12.06 -1.01 4.63
N CYS A 67 11.03 -1.86 4.76
CA CYS A 67 10.45 -2.22 6.06
C CYS A 67 11.43 -3.04 6.90
N THR A 68 12.24 -3.90 6.29
CA THR A 68 13.19 -4.78 6.98
C THR A 68 14.60 -4.21 7.13
N ALA A 69 14.81 -2.91 6.85
CA ALA A 69 16.13 -2.28 6.90
C ALA A 69 16.81 -2.35 8.29
N GLY A 70 16.06 -2.71 9.35
CA GLY A 70 16.57 -3.00 10.69
C GLY A 70 17.39 -4.28 10.83
N GLY A 71 17.51 -5.10 9.77
CA GLY A 71 18.40 -6.26 9.71
C GLY A 71 17.74 -7.63 9.86
N ASN A 72 16.42 -7.69 9.97
CA ASN A 72 15.64 -8.93 9.99
C ASN A 72 15.22 -9.32 8.56
N ASP A 73 14.83 -10.57 8.35
CA ASP A 73 14.24 -11.08 7.09
C ASP A 73 12.70 -11.09 7.11
N TYR A 74 12.11 -10.48 8.13
CA TYR A 74 10.68 -10.31 8.36
C TYR A 74 10.39 -8.91 8.93
N ILE A 75 9.12 -8.50 8.90
CA ILE A 75 8.65 -7.23 9.45
C ILE A 75 7.88 -7.51 10.74
N LEU A 76 8.24 -6.83 11.83
CA LEU A 76 7.50 -6.80 13.09
C LEU A 76 6.47 -5.68 13.11
N GLU A 77 5.47 -5.79 13.99
CA GLU A 77 4.37 -4.83 14.08
C GLU A 77 4.85 -3.39 14.32
N HIS A 78 5.80 -3.20 15.24
CA HIS A 78 6.37 -1.86 15.48
C HIS A 78 7.19 -1.36 14.28
N GLU A 79 7.89 -2.23 13.54
CA GLU A 79 8.62 -1.84 12.34
C GLU A 79 7.66 -1.39 11.22
N LEU A 80 6.51 -2.07 11.08
CA LEU A 80 5.45 -1.66 10.18
C LEU A 80 4.84 -0.31 10.58
N GLY A 81 4.55 -0.12 11.88
CA GLY A 81 4.02 1.13 12.42
C GLY A 81 4.97 2.31 12.23
N ASP A 82 6.24 2.16 12.62
CA ASP A 82 7.30 3.16 12.44
C ASP A 82 7.51 3.50 10.96
N PHE A 83 7.34 2.51 10.09
CA PHE A 83 7.44 2.70 8.65
C PHE A 83 6.28 3.54 8.10
N LEU A 84 5.04 3.13 8.39
CA LEU A 84 3.82 3.75 7.87
C LEU A 84 3.59 5.15 8.47
N GLY A 85 3.93 5.35 9.74
CA GLY A 85 3.81 6.65 10.43
C GLY A 85 4.65 7.76 9.79
N ARG A 86 5.64 7.44 8.94
CA ARG A 86 6.37 8.46 8.15
C ARG A 86 5.52 9.10 7.05
N GLY A 87 4.51 8.39 6.56
CA GLY A 87 3.65 8.83 5.46
C GLY A 87 2.23 9.15 5.90
N ILE A 88 1.76 8.54 6.99
CA ILE A 88 0.39 8.65 7.49
C ILE A 88 0.42 9.38 8.85
N PRO A 89 0.04 10.67 8.90
CA PRO A 89 -0.11 11.38 10.16
C PRO A 89 -1.18 10.70 11.03
N ASP A 90 -0.99 10.73 12.35
CA ASP A 90 -1.96 10.25 13.34
C ASP A 90 -2.33 8.75 13.22
N LEU A 91 -1.51 7.95 12.51
CA LEU A 91 -1.66 6.50 12.45
C LEU A 91 -1.64 5.91 13.86
N ASN A 92 -2.74 5.29 14.27
CA ASN A 92 -2.89 4.79 15.63
C ASN A 92 -2.56 3.29 15.76
N ALA A 93 -2.40 2.83 17.00
CA ALA A 93 -2.02 1.45 17.29
C ALA A 93 -3.02 0.40 16.77
N ASP A 94 -4.33 0.68 16.82
CA ASP A 94 -5.35 -0.25 16.33
C ASP A 94 -5.32 -0.37 14.79
N GLU A 95 -5.02 0.73 14.09
CA GLU A 95 -4.84 0.77 12.64
C GLU A 95 -3.59 0.00 12.21
N VAL A 96 -2.46 0.20 12.92
CA VAL A 96 -1.23 -0.59 12.72
C VAL A 96 -1.51 -2.07 12.95
N HIS A 97 -2.18 -2.42 14.06
CA HIS A 97 -2.51 -3.80 14.40
C HIS A 97 -3.44 -4.45 13.36
N GLY A 98 -4.44 -3.70 12.88
CA GLY A 98 -5.35 -4.15 11.83
C GLY A 98 -4.65 -4.45 10.51
N LEU A 99 -3.70 -3.59 10.12
CA LEU A 99 -2.84 -3.80 8.95
C LEU A 99 -1.87 -4.95 9.16
N PHE A 100 -1.22 -5.02 10.32
CA PHE A 100 -0.28 -6.09 10.64
C PHE A 100 -0.96 -7.46 10.49
N ASN A 101 -2.12 -7.64 11.15
CA ASN A 101 -2.92 -8.86 11.05
C ASN A 101 -3.58 -9.09 9.68
N LEU A 102 -3.48 -8.15 8.74
CA LEU A 102 -3.89 -8.35 7.35
C LEU A 102 -2.74 -8.92 6.53
N PHE A 103 -1.51 -8.53 6.84
CA PHE A 103 -0.30 -9.01 6.20
C PHE A 103 0.17 -10.35 6.79
N ASP A 104 0.25 -10.48 8.11
CA ASP A 104 0.61 -11.71 8.84
C ASP A 104 -0.48 -12.77 8.63
N SER A 105 -0.25 -13.68 7.67
CA SER A 105 -1.30 -14.56 7.17
C SER A 105 -1.36 -15.90 7.90
N ASP A 106 -0.27 -16.31 8.53
CA ASP A 106 -0.20 -17.50 9.38
C ASP A 106 -0.30 -17.19 10.88
N ASN A 107 -0.29 -15.91 11.27
CA ASN A 107 -0.42 -15.40 12.63
C ASN A 107 0.75 -15.83 13.54
N ASP A 108 1.96 -15.90 12.99
CA ASP A 108 3.17 -16.20 13.76
C ASP A 108 3.75 -14.97 14.49
N GLY A 109 3.14 -13.79 14.28
CA GLY A 109 3.57 -12.52 14.86
C GLY A 109 4.66 -11.83 14.05
N LYS A 110 4.88 -12.24 12.80
CA LYS A 110 5.84 -11.66 11.86
C LYS A 110 5.22 -11.60 10.47
N ILE A 111 5.65 -10.65 9.66
CA ILE A 111 5.30 -10.63 8.23
C ILE A 111 6.53 -11.09 7.47
N SER A 112 6.48 -12.33 6.98
CA SER A 112 7.50 -12.84 6.07
C SER A 112 7.39 -12.21 4.68
N LYS A 113 8.38 -12.46 3.81
CA LYS A 113 8.31 -12.05 2.41
C LYS A 113 7.12 -12.69 1.68
N ASP A 114 6.81 -13.95 2.01
CA ASP A 114 5.71 -14.69 1.42
C ASP A 114 4.35 -14.14 1.87
N ASP A 115 4.20 -13.79 3.15
CA ASP A 115 3.02 -13.09 3.69
C ASP A 115 2.77 -11.79 2.95
N PHE A 116 3.82 -10.98 2.81
CA PHE A 116 3.77 -9.69 2.15
C PHE A 116 3.33 -9.81 0.69
N ASP A 117 3.97 -10.69 -0.07
CA ASP A 117 3.67 -10.89 -1.49
C ASP A 117 2.28 -11.55 -1.69
N CYS A 118 1.87 -12.46 -0.80
CA CYS A 118 0.55 -13.07 -0.80
C CYS A 118 -0.55 -12.03 -0.54
N CYS A 119 -0.35 -11.17 0.47
CA CYS A 119 -1.30 -10.11 0.81
C CYS A 119 -1.46 -9.12 -0.35
N LEU A 120 -0.35 -8.64 -0.92
CA LEU A 120 -0.39 -7.69 -2.04
C LEU A 120 -0.91 -8.31 -3.34
N ARG A 121 -0.75 -9.62 -3.55
CA ARG A 121 -1.40 -10.30 -4.68
C ARG A 121 -2.93 -10.31 -4.53
N LYS A 122 -3.43 -10.46 -3.30
CA LYS A 122 -4.87 -10.45 -2.99
C LYS A 122 -5.44 -9.03 -2.93
N ASN A 123 -4.62 -8.06 -2.51
CA ASN A 123 -5.01 -6.67 -2.30
C ASN A 123 -3.99 -5.70 -2.93
N PRO A 124 -3.91 -5.62 -4.27
CA PRO A 124 -2.83 -4.92 -4.96
C PRO A 124 -2.75 -3.43 -4.69
N LEU A 125 -3.89 -2.80 -4.36
CA LEU A 125 -3.94 -1.38 -4.04
C LEU A 125 -3.21 -1.03 -2.74
N LEU A 126 -3.00 -2.00 -1.83
CA LEU A 126 -2.26 -1.78 -0.59
C LEU A 126 -0.78 -1.44 -0.81
N ILE A 127 -0.24 -1.66 -2.02
CA ILE A 127 1.11 -1.17 -2.36
C ILE A 127 1.22 0.36 -2.22
N ALA A 128 0.10 1.08 -2.31
CA ALA A 128 0.06 2.53 -2.17
C ALA A 128 0.49 3.02 -0.77
N LEU A 129 0.29 2.21 0.28
CA LEU A 129 0.75 2.51 1.65
C LEU A 129 2.26 2.72 1.73
N PHE A 130 3.01 2.11 0.80
CA PHE A 130 4.46 2.14 0.77
C PHE A 130 5.03 3.19 -0.19
N LEU A 131 4.18 3.92 -0.92
CA LEU A 131 4.63 4.96 -1.85
C LEU A 131 5.57 6.00 -1.24
N PRO A 132 5.35 6.53 -0.01
CA PRO A 132 6.22 7.55 0.57
C PRO A 132 7.71 7.13 0.63
N CYS A 133 8.00 5.85 0.84
CA CYS A 133 9.39 5.36 0.81
C CYS A 133 9.95 5.29 -0.62
N LEU A 134 9.14 4.84 -1.58
CA LEU A 134 9.54 4.69 -2.97
C LEU A 134 9.86 6.05 -3.59
N LEU A 135 9.22 7.12 -3.11
CA LEU A 135 9.42 8.49 -3.58
C LEU A 135 10.71 9.13 -3.02
N HIS A 136 11.13 8.80 -1.79
CA HIS A 136 12.24 9.49 -1.10
C HIS A 136 13.64 9.07 -1.58
N LYS A 137 13.81 7.87 -2.15
CA LYS A 137 15.10 7.38 -2.68
C LYS A 137 15.37 7.71 -4.15
N GLY A 138 14.63 8.66 -4.72
CA GLY A 138 14.91 9.12 -6.08
C GLY A 138 14.71 8.02 -7.13
N PHE A 139 13.63 7.23 -7.01
CA PHE A 139 13.15 6.51 -8.17
C PHE A 139 12.84 7.52 -9.27
N SER A 140 13.76 7.66 -10.24
CA SER A 140 13.54 8.31 -11.53
C SER A 140 12.26 7.78 -12.22
N SER A 141 11.81 6.61 -11.78
CA SER A 141 10.52 6.00 -12.06
C SER A 141 9.29 6.79 -11.63
N GLN A 142 9.36 7.93 -10.94
CA GLN A 142 8.16 8.77 -10.79
C GLN A 142 7.58 9.18 -12.14
N LYS A 143 8.42 9.47 -13.13
CA LYS A 143 7.93 9.75 -14.49
C LYS A 143 7.39 8.47 -15.15
N LEU A 144 8.03 7.32 -14.95
CA LEU A 144 7.69 6.04 -15.61
C LEU A 144 6.55 5.25 -14.96
N VAL A 145 6.37 5.33 -13.64
CA VAL A 145 5.24 4.75 -12.89
C VAL A 145 4.01 5.60 -13.19
N LEU A 146 4.10 6.93 -13.04
CA LEU A 146 2.96 7.82 -13.33
C LEU A 146 2.63 7.88 -14.85
N GLU A 147 3.62 7.89 -15.77
CA GLU A 147 3.33 7.84 -17.22
C GLU A 147 2.84 6.45 -17.70
N ARG A 148 3.24 5.33 -17.08
CA ARG A 148 2.71 3.99 -17.44
C ARG A 148 1.39 3.64 -16.77
N TRP A 149 1.02 4.31 -15.68
CA TRP A 149 -0.31 4.16 -15.08
C TRP A 149 -1.40 4.84 -15.92
N ARG A 150 -1.02 5.76 -16.82
CA ARG A 150 -1.90 6.46 -17.79
C ARG A 150 -2.20 5.70 -19.08
N ALA A 151 -1.45 4.64 -19.43
CA ALA A 151 -1.61 3.86 -20.67
C ALA A 151 -2.36 2.55 -20.43
#